data_AF-A0A947JT06-F1
#
_entry.id   AF-A0A947JT06-F1
#
_cell.length_a   1.000
_cell.length_b   1.000
_cell.length_c   1.000
_cell.angle_alpha   90.00
_cell.angle_beta   90.00
_cell.angle_gamma   90.00
#
_symmetry.space_group_name_H-M   'P 1'
#
loop_
_entity.id
_entity.type
_entity.pdbx_description
1 polymer ?
#
loop_
_entity_poly.entity_id
_entity_poly.type
_entity_poly.pdbx_seq_one_letter_code
_entity_poly.pdbx_strand_id
1 'polypeptide(L)'
;MNGILSLKRRTEKRRTWRPRVKNNEYLLSGILTCSKCNHKYNGVSSISNHRTNKKKRLYRCSGPQVGRVSCTNTSIKAEDIEPEVTKIIAQLVENDRLKQYRCMSVTLPKSANFPNFGKSTKIDATSLRNKLEENHQ
;
A
#
# COMPACT_ATOMS: atom_id res chain seq x y z
N MET A 1 -29.81 52.46 11.88
CA MET A 1 -28.83 51.69 12.69
C MET A 1 -28.51 50.40 11.94
N ASN A 2 -27.39 50.36 11.22
CA ASN A 2 -27.02 49.23 10.35
C ASN A 2 -26.05 48.31 11.09
N GLY A 3 -26.54 47.19 11.60
CA GLY A 3 -25.73 46.15 12.26
C GLY A 3 -25.27 45.10 11.24
N ILE A 4 -24.03 45.19 10.78
CA ILE A 4 -23.39 44.16 9.94
C ILE A 4 -22.99 42.99 10.85
N LEU A 5 -23.76 41.90 10.81
CA LEU A 5 -23.42 40.63 11.43
C LEU A 5 -22.22 40.00 10.69
N SER A 6 -21.04 40.12 11.30
CA SER A 6 -19.81 39.46 10.86
C SER A 6 -19.89 37.95 11.08
N LEU A 7 -20.19 37.20 10.02
CA LEU A 7 -20.05 35.74 9.96
C LEU A 7 -18.57 35.36 10.02
N LYS A 8 -18.06 35.12 11.23
CA LYS A 8 -16.76 34.46 11.43
C LYS A 8 -16.81 33.04 10.84
N ARG A 9 -16.35 32.87 9.60
CA ARG A 9 -16.05 31.53 9.04
C ARG A 9 -14.96 30.90 9.90
N ARG A 10 -15.32 29.94 10.75
CA ARG A 10 -14.36 28.99 11.32
C ARG A 10 -13.77 28.22 10.14
N THR A 11 -12.58 28.60 9.71
CA THR A 11 -11.77 27.75 8.84
C THR A 11 -11.49 26.46 9.60
N GLU A 12 -12.21 25.39 9.24
CA GLU A 12 -11.88 24.04 9.69
C GLU A 12 -10.44 23.78 9.28
N LYS A 13 -9.51 23.84 10.25
CA LYS A 13 -8.16 23.33 10.08
C LYS A 13 -8.29 21.84 9.82
N ARG A 14 -8.41 21.45 8.55
CA ARG A 14 -8.33 20.05 8.13
C ARG A 14 -6.94 19.58 8.55
N ARG A 15 -6.84 18.89 9.69
CA ARG A 15 -5.63 18.16 10.07
C ARG A 15 -5.36 17.21 8.93
N THR A 16 -4.40 17.55 8.08
CA THR A 16 -3.88 16.63 7.07
C THR A 16 -3.25 15.50 7.85
N TRP A 17 -3.95 14.36 7.90
CA TRP A 17 -3.43 13.16 8.52
C TRP A 17 -2.17 12.77 7.75
N ARG A 18 -1.01 12.98 8.37
CA ARG A 18 0.26 12.44 7.91
C ARG A 18 0.58 11.25 8.79
N PRO A 19 0.97 10.09 8.24
CA PRO A 19 1.48 9.00 9.05
C PRO A 19 2.63 9.54 9.90
N ARG A 20 2.51 9.47 11.23
CA ARG A 20 3.53 9.97 12.17
C ARG A 20 4.75 9.06 12.25
N VAL A 21 4.77 7.97 11.51
CA VAL A 21 5.74 6.92 11.66
C VAL A 21 6.79 7.06 10.58
N LYS A 22 8.07 7.08 10.98
CA LYS A 22 9.20 7.07 10.05
C LYS A 22 9.15 5.75 9.28
N ASN A 23 9.27 5.81 7.94
CA ASN A 23 9.15 4.63 7.06
C ASN A 23 10.04 3.44 7.47
N ASN A 24 11.15 3.69 8.17
CA ASN A 24 12.09 2.65 8.59
C ASN A 24 11.52 1.67 9.64
N GLU A 25 10.45 2.02 10.36
CA GLU A 25 9.89 1.14 11.40
C GLU A 25 8.79 0.21 10.87
N TYR A 26 8.21 0.46 9.69
CA TYR A 26 7.12 -0.36 9.14
C TYR A 26 7.35 -0.58 7.65
N LEU A 27 7.98 -1.71 7.32
CA LEU A 27 8.45 -2.04 5.98
C LEU A 27 7.35 -1.97 4.93
N LEU A 28 6.12 -2.31 5.31
CA LEU A 28 5.00 -2.49 4.38
C LEU A 28 4.00 -1.32 4.40
N SER A 29 4.34 -0.23 5.10
CA SER A 29 3.47 0.94 5.21
C SER A 29 3.29 1.60 3.83
N GLY A 30 2.04 1.81 3.42
CA GLY A 30 1.70 2.35 2.10
C GLY A 30 1.76 1.34 0.94
N ILE A 31 2.33 0.15 1.16
CA ILE A 31 2.42 -0.93 0.15
C ILE A 31 1.16 -1.80 0.22
N LEU A 32 0.84 -2.29 1.43
CA LEU A 32 -0.32 -3.14 1.68
C LEU A 32 -1.63 -2.42 1.34
N THR A 33 -2.55 -3.14 0.72
CA THR A 33 -3.85 -2.61 0.29
C THR A 33 -4.98 -3.42 0.92
N CYS A 34 -6.03 -2.75 1.38
CA CYS A 34 -7.18 -3.39 1.99
C CYS A 34 -8.09 -4.02 0.96
N SER A 35 -8.36 -5.32 1.12
CA SER A 35 -9.28 -6.06 0.26
C SER A 35 -10.73 -5.55 0.31
N LYS A 36 -11.16 -4.93 1.43
CA LYS A 36 -12.53 -4.44 1.61
C LYS A 36 -12.78 -3.07 0.98
N CYS A 37 -11.95 -2.08 1.32
CA CYS A 37 -12.17 -0.69 0.89
C CYS A 37 -11.12 -0.17 -0.09
N ASN A 38 -10.17 -1.02 -0.52
CA ASN A 38 -9.09 -0.68 -1.44
C ASN A 38 -8.16 0.47 -1.02
N HIS A 39 -8.23 0.90 0.25
CA HIS A 39 -7.33 1.90 0.79
C HIS A 39 -6.04 1.25 1.31
N LYS A 40 -4.96 2.04 1.35
CA LYS A 40 -3.66 1.57 1.85
C LYS A 40 -3.68 1.31 3.34
N TYR A 41 -2.84 0.39 3.78
CA TYR A 41 -2.52 0.18 5.18
C TYR A 41 -1.35 1.06 5.59
N ASN A 42 -1.40 1.57 6.82
CA ASN A 42 -0.33 2.36 7.40
C ASN A 42 0.14 1.74 8.71
N GLY A 43 1.44 1.85 8.96
CA GLY A 43 2.05 1.46 10.23
C GLY A 43 1.52 2.30 11.39
N VAL A 44 1.08 1.64 12.46
CA VAL A 44 0.60 2.25 13.69
C VAL A 44 1.07 1.45 14.90
N SER A 45 1.48 2.15 15.95
CA SER A 45 1.77 1.52 17.24
C SER A 45 0.55 1.66 18.17
N SER A 46 0.22 0.59 18.89
CA SER A 46 -0.83 0.58 19.91
C SER A 46 -0.24 0.14 21.23
N ILE A 47 -0.55 0.86 22.33
CA ILE A 47 -0.09 0.48 23.67
C ILE A 47 -0.78 -0.83 24.05
N SER A 48 0.00 -1.85 24.36
CA SER A 48 -0.49 -3.17 24.75
C SER A 48 -0.55 -3.36 26.25
N ASN A 49 0.32 -2.68 26.99
CA ASN A 49 0.32 -2.71 28.44
C ASN A 49 0.69 -1.31 28.96
N HIS A 50 -0.25 -0.65 29.63
CA HIS A 50 -0.10 0.70 30.15
C HIS A 50 0.94 0.81 31.27
N ARG A 51 1.10 -0.24 32.10
CA ARG A 51 2.06 -0.24 33.21
C ARG A 51 3.51 -0.33 32.73
N THR A 52 3.75 -1.09 31.66
CA THR A 52 5.11 -1.31 31.12
C THR A 52 5.42 -0.47 29.87
N ASN A 53 4.46 0.35 29.42
CA ASN A 53 4.54 1.12 28.17
C ASN A 53 4.89 0.28 26.93
N LYS A 54 4.64 -1.04 26.98
CA LYS A 54 4.88 -1.91 25.82
C LYS A 54 3.90 -1.52 24.71
N LYS A 55 4.43 -1.41 23.49
CA LYS A 55 3.69 -1.09 22.28
C LYS A 55 3.72 -2.27 21.33
N LYS A 56 2.60 -2.57 20.70
CA LYS A 56 2.47 -3.53 19.60
C LYS A 56 2.52 -2.77 18.28
N ARG A 57 3.25 -3.32 17.30
CA ARG A 57 3.35 -2.80 15.93
C ARG A 57 2.25 -3.42 15.08
N LEU A 58 1.40 -2.58 14.50
CA LEU A 58 0.25 -3.00 13.70
C LEU A 58 0.22 -2.25 12.37
N TYR A 59 -0.37 -2.88 11.36
CA TYR A 59 -0.81 -2.25 10.12
C TYR A 59 -2.32 -2.01 10.22
N ARG A 60 -2.75 -0.76 10.08
CA ARG A 60 -4.16 -0.37 10.08
C ARG A 60 -4.59 0.25 8.76
N CYS A 61 -5.76 -0.15 8.27
CA CYS A 61 -6.35 0.42 7.06
C CYS A 61 -6.60 1.93 7.24
N SER A 62 -6.24 2.72 6.23
CA SER A 62 -6.38 4.19 6.23
C SER A 62 -7.75 4.71 5.81
N GLY A 63 -8.62 3.84 5.29
CA GLY A 63 -9.95 4.22 4.77
C GLY A 63 -10.78 5.05 5.75
N PRO A 64 -10.89 4.65 7.03
CA PRO A 64 -11.62 5.43 8.03
C PRO A 64 -11.04 6.82 8.28
N GLN A 65 -9.72 6.99 8.17
CA GLN A 65 -9.03 8.26 8.46
C GLN A 65 -8.99 9.20 7.24
N VAL A 66 -8.81 8.66 6.04
CA VAL A 66 -8.59 9.45 4.82
C VAL A 66 -9.89 9.65 4.05
N GLY A 67 -10.64 8.57 3.82
CA GLY A 67 -11.84 8.58 2.98
C GLY A 67 -13.15 8.75 3.74
N ARG A 68 -13.11 8.81 5.08
CA ARG A 68 -14.30 8.75 5.96
C ARG A 68 -15.19 7.54 5.66
N VAL A 69 -14.59 6.44 5.18
CA VAL A 69 -15.29 5.19 4.86
C VAL A 69 -15.32 4.30 6.10
N SER A 70 -16.46 3.68 6.40
CA SER A 70 -16.60 2.68 7.46
C SER A 70 -15.98 1.34 7.06
N CYS A 71 -14.65 1.24 7.12
CA CYS A 71 -13.95 -0.02 6.89
C CYS A 71 -13.90 -0.86 8.16
N THR A 72 -14.49 -2.07 8.12
CA THR A 72 -14.49 -3.05 9.22
C THR A 72 -13.34 -4.03 9.15
N ASN A 73 -12.30 -3.75 8.35
CA ASN A 73 -11.17 -4.66 8.25
C ASN A 73 -10.30 -4.60 9.50
N THR A 74 -9.83 -5.77 9.95
CA THR A 74 -8.98 -5.86 11.13
C THR A 74 -7.60 -5.27 10.87
N SER A 75 -6.96 -4.82 11.95
CA SER A 75 -5.55 -4.42 11.91
C SER A 75 -4.69 -5.68 11.95
N ILE A 76 -3.61 -5.69 11.18
CA ILE A 76 -2.70 -6.83 11.03
C ILE A 76 -1.48 -6.58 11.91
N LYS A 77 -0.94 -7.60 12.60
CA LYS A 77 0.31 -7.40 13.37
C LYS A 77 1.51 -7.40 12.44
N ALA A 78 2.45 -6.49 12.68
CA ALA A 78 3.68 -6.44 11.89
C ALA A 78 4.51 -7.72 12.08
N GLU A 79 4.52 -8.25 13.31
CA GLU A 79 5.20 -9.49 13.70
C GLU A 79 4.75 -10.71 12.87
N ASP A 80 3.50 -10.73 12.40
CA ASP A 80 2.95 -11.85 11.65
C ASP A 80 3.19 -11.69 10.13
N ILE A 81 2.99 -10.48 9.58
CA ILE A 81 2.99 -10.26 8.12
C ILE A 81 4.38 -9.98 7.53
N GLU A 82 5.27 -9.32 8.29
CA GLU A 82 6.61 -8.96 7.78
C GLU A 82 7.46 -10.19 7.46
N PRO A 83 7.51 -11.25 8.31
CA PRO A 83 8.27 -12.46 7.99
C PRO A 83 7.75 -13.17 6.74
N GLU A 84 6.42 -13.28 6.58
CA GLU A 84 5.81 -13.92 5.41
C GLU A 84 6.13 -13.19 4.11
N VAL A 85 6.00 -11.86 4.10
CA VAL A 85 6.35 -11.06 2.91
C VAL A 85 7.84 -11.14 2.63
N THR A 86 8.68 -11.14 3.66
CA THR A 86 10.14 -11.28 3.51
C THR A 86 10.50 -12.62 2.88
N LYS A 87 9.84 -13.71 3.28
CA LYS A 87 10.03 -15.04 2.69
C LYS A 87 9.66 -15.07 1.22
N ILE A 88 8.54 -14.48 0.84
CA ILE A 88 8.12 -14.36 -0.57
C ILE A 88 9.15 -13.56 -1.37
N ILE A 89 9.62 -12.43 -0.83
CA ILE A 89 10.64 -11.61 -1.48
C ILE A 89 11.94 -12.40 -1.65
N ALA A 90 12.40 -13.14 -0.63
CA ALA A 90 13.60 -13.96 -0.71
C ALA A 90 13.49 -14.99 -1.85
N GLN A 91 12.35 -15.68 -1.95
CA GLN A 91 12.10 -16.63 -3.05
C GLN A 91 12.12 -15.96 -4.42
N LEU A 92 11.55 -14.75 -4.55
CA LEU A 92 11.59 -13.98 -5.81
C LEU A 92 13.01 -13.51 -6.16
N VAL A 93 13.81 -13.18 -5.14
CA VAL A 93 15.21 -12.79 -5.26
C VAL A 93 16.15 -13.99 -5.49
N GLU A 94 15.73 -15.21 -5.23
CA GLU A 94 16.50 -16.40 -5.59
C GLU A 94 16.15 -16.89 -7.00
N ASN A 95 14.96 -16.60 -7.50
CA ASN A 95 14.47 -17.09 -8.79
C ASN A 95 15.30 -16.61 -9.99
N ASP A 96 16.00 -17.53 -10.65
CA ASP A 96 16.89 -17.25 -11.79
C ASP A 96 16.19 -16.59 -12.98
N ARG A 97 14.92 -16.94 -13.25
CA ARG A 97 14.16 -16.35 -14.38
C ARG A 97 13.91 -14.85 -14.18
N LEU A 98 13.83 -14.42 -12.92
CA LEU A 98 13.59 -13.04 -12.58
C LEU A 98 14.88 -12.22 -12.50
N LYS A 99 16.08 -12.84 -12.50
CA LYS A 99 17.38 -12.15 -12.37
C LYS A 99 17.54 -10.99 -13.36
N GLN A 100 17.18 -11.20 -14.62
CA GLN A 100 17.31 -10.21 -15.69
C GLN A 100 16.39 -8.98 -15.54
N TYR A 101 15.32 -9.09 -14.74
CA TYR A 101 14.35 -8.01 -14.51
C TYR A 101 14.53 -7.33 -13.16
N ARG A 102 15.52 -7.73 -12.36
CA ARG A 102 15.79 -7.11 -11.06
C ARG A 102 16.45 -5.75 -11.27
N CYS A 103 15.77 -4.69 -10.87
CA CYS A 103 16.39 -3.39 -10.75
C CYS A 103 17.13 -3.32 -9.41
N MET A 104 18.36 -3.83 -9.35
CA MET A 104 19.18 -3.82 -8.12
C MET A 104 19.77 -2.44 -7.81
N SER A 105 19.76 -1.51 -8.78
CA SER A 105 20.28 -0.16 -8.63
C SER A 105 19.18 0.87 -8.82
N VAL A 106 18.51 1.26 -7.75
CA VAL A 106 17.55 2.38 -7.76
C VAL A 106 18.27 3.74 -7.93
N THR A 107 19.60 3.78 -7.90
CA THR A 107 20.43 5.00 -7.92
C THR A 107 21.59 4.99 -8.92
N LEU A 108 21.43 4.44 -10.12
CA LEU A 108 22.40 4.67 -11.21
C LEU A 108 21.89 5.80 -12.13
N PRO A 109 22.61 6.93 -12.25
CA PRO A 109 22.17 8.03 -13.10
C PRO A 109 22.29 7.65 -14.58
N LYS A 110 21.16 7.83 -15.30
CA LYS A 110 21.05 7.95 -16.77
C LYS A 110 21.57 6.77 -17.62
N SER A 111 20.85 5.64 -17.61
CA SER A 111 20.64 4.79 -18.82
C SER A 111 19.77 3.55 -18.54
N ALA A 112 18.80 3.64 -17.62
CA ALA A 112 17.88 2.53 -17.41
C ALA A 112 16.93 2.43 -18.63
N ASN A 113 17.25 1.52 -19.55
CA ASN A 113 16.31 0.99 -20.53
C ASN A 113 15.26 0.16 -19.80
N PHE A 114 14.29 0.84 -19.16
CA PHE A 114 13.12 0.15 -18.64
C PHE A 114 12.35 -0.45 -19.82
N PRO A 115 11.98 -1.75 -19.78
CA PRO A 115 11.01 -2.26 -20.73
C PRO A 115 9.73 -1.43 -20.58
N ASN A 116 9.34 -0.77 -21.65
CA ASN A 116 8.14 0.05 -21.70
C ASN A 116 6.92 -0.89 -21.69
N PHE A 117 6.38 -1.17 -20.50
CA PHE A 117 5.13 -1.93 -20.34
C PHE A 117 3.91 -1.17 -20.91
N GLY A 118 4.10 0.05 -21.43
CA GLY A 118 3.07 0.90 -22.03
C GLY A 118 2.77 0.67 -23.51
N LYS A 119 3.40 -0.31 -24.18
CA LYS A 119 2.89 -0.79 -25.48
C LYS A 119 2.07 -2.05 -25.25
N SER A 120 0.77 -1.86 -25.04
CA SER A 120 -0.20 -2.89 -25.40
C SER A 120 -0.03 -3.18 -26.89
N THR A 121 0.83 -4.14 -27.24
CA THR A 121 0.59 -4.92 -28.44
C THR A 121 -0.83 -5.42 -28.30
N LYS A 122 -1.70 -5.03 -29.23
CA LYS A 122 -3.07 -5.52 -29.29
C LYS A 122 -2.97 -7.04 -29.22
N ILE A 123 -3.24 -7.62 -28.06
CA ILE A 123 -3.37 -9.05 -27.92
C ILE A 123 -4.62 -9.35 -28.73
N ASP A 124 -4.44 -10.00 -29.87
CA ASP A 124 -5.53 -10.32 -30.77
C ASP A 124 -6.49 -11.26 -30.03
N ALA A 125 -7.65 -10.73 -29.67
CA ALA A 125 -8.60 -11.39 -28.76
C ALA A 125 -9.09 -12.75 -29.31
N THR A 126 -8.97 -12.95 -30.61
CA THR A 126 -9.24 -14.21 -31.33
C THR A 126 -8.27 -15.32 -30.93
N SER A 127 -6.97 -15.02 -30.74
CA SER A 127 -5.96 -16.01 -30.33
C SER A 127 -6.19 -16.54 -28.91
N LEU A 128 -6.71 -15.70 -28.01
CA LEU A 128 -7.02 -16.11 -26.64
C LEU A 128 -8.30 -16.95 -26.55
N ARG A 129 -9.30 -16.70 -27.40
CA ARG A 129 -10.54 -17.49 -27.43
C ARG A 129 -10.29 -18.93 -27.88
N ASN A 130 -9.49 -19.11 -28.94
CA ASN A 130 -9.20 -20.45 -29.47
C ASN A 130 -8.46 -21.33 -28.44
N LYS A 131 -7.53 -20.73 -27.67
CA LYS A 131 -6.82 -21.45 -26.58
C LYS A 131 -7.70 -21.83 -25.40
N LEU A 132 -8.78 -21.09 -25.15
CA LEU A 132 -9.74 -21.43 -24.09
C LEU A 132 -10.63 -22.59 -24.52
N GLU A 133 -11.03 -22.64 -25.79
CA GLU A 133 -11.82 -23.75 -26.33
C GLU A 133 -11.01 -25.07 -26.38
N GLU A 134 -9.71 -25.01 -26.70
CA GLU A 134 -8.81 -26.17 -26.65
C GLU A 134 -8.63 -26.76 -25.24
N ASN A 135 -8.71 -25.95 -24.17
CA ASN A 135 -8.61 -26.44 -22.80
C ASN A 135 -9.93 -26.99 -22.24
N HIS A 136 -11.03 -26.85 -23.00
CA HIS A 136 -12.36 -27.35 -22.64
C HIS A 136 -12.75 -28.65 -23.38
N GLN A 137 -11.87 -29.18 -24.24
CA GLN A 137 -11.93 -30.55 -24.76
C GLN A 137 -11.10 -31.49 -23.88
#